data_AF-A0A0F9RCI7-F1
#
_entry.id   AF-A0A0F9RCI7-F1
#
_cell.length_a   1.000
_cell.length_b   1.000
_cell.length_c   1.000
_cell.angle_alpha   90.00
_cell.angle_beta   90.00
_cell.angle_gamma   90.00
#
_symmetry.space_group_name_H-M   'P 1'
#
loop_
_entity.id
_entity.type
_entity.pdbx_description
1 polymer ?
#
loop_
_entity_poly.entity_id
_entity_poly.type
_entity_poly.pdbx_seq_one_letter_code
_entity_poly.pdbx_strand_id
1 'polypeptide(L)'
;MVKPIPSRRERGLRKLDRDEYGEHYQETNTDYLNKHAVEEYPPPLGDVHLHLIYARSVHWRVVERGSSVCKVPGRCHLVTLVRRQTDVQS
;
A
#
# COMPACT_ATOMS: atom_id res chain seq x y z
N MET A 1 6.55 -9.91 5.24
CA MET A 1 6.11 -9.04 6.37
C MET A 1 6.22 -7.61 5.87
N VAL A 2 5.13 -7.07 5.31
CA VAL A 2 5.12 -5.74 4.68
C VAL A 2 5.52 -4.69 5.70
N LYS A 3 6.58 -3.93 5.43
CA LYS A 3 7.00 -2.81 6.28
C LYS A 3 5.83 -1.82 6.37
N PRO A 4 5.38 -1.43 7.58
CA PRO A 4 4.36 -0.40 7.68
C PRO A 4 4.95 0.93 7.20
N ILE A 5 4.19 1.66 6.38
CA ILE A 5 4.52 3.05 6.07
C ILE A 5 4.59 3.79 7.42
N PRO A 6 5.66 4.56 7.69
CA PRO A 6 5.80 5.28 8.95
C PRO A 6 4.56 6.17 9.23
N SER A 7 3.75 5.79 10.23
CA SER A 7 2.53 6.51 10.60
C SER A 7 2.77 7.77 11.41
N ARG A 8 4.02 7.97 11.86
CA ARG A 8 4.45 9.06 12.73
C ARG A 8 5.58 9.84 12.06
N ARG A 9 5.29 10.43 10.89
CA ARG A 9 6.02 11.64 10.50
C ARG A 9 5.66 12.69 11.54
N GLU A 10 6.67 13.33 12.12
CA GLU A 10 6.48 14.39 13.10
C GLU A 10 5.46 15.39 12.57
N ARG A 11 4.25 15.41 13.17
CA ARG A 11 3.32 16.53 13.01
C ARG A 11 4.01 17.74 13.63
N GLY A 12 4.82 18.46 12.86
CA GLY A 12 5.48 19.65 13.39
C GLY A 12 6.64 20.22 12.61
N LEU A 13 7.43 19.46 11.85
CA LEU A 13 8.51 20.05 11.07
C LEU A 13 8.05 20.29 9.64
N ARG A 14 7.62 21.54 9.40
CA ARG A 14 7.49 22.17 8.08
C ARG A 14 8.84 22.14 7.35
N LYS A 15 9.26 20.99 6.83
CA LYS A 15 10.15 20.97 5.67
C LYS A 15 9.25 20.88 4.46
N LEU A 16 8.73 22.05 4.10
CA LEU A 16 8.04 22.25 2.84
C LEU A 16 9.15 22.25 1.79
N ASP A 17 9.27 21.15 1.05
CA ASP A 17 10.07 21.17 -0.16
C ASP A 17 9.38 22.19 -1.08
N ARG A 18 10.09 23.30 -1.32
CA ARG A 18 9.60 24.38 -2.17
C ARG A 18 9.64 23.85 -3.59
N ASP A 19 8.49 23.77 -4.25
CA ASP A 19 8.47 23.42 -5.66
C ASP A 19 9.09 24.54 -6.51
N GLU A 20 9.30 24.29 -7.80
CA GLU A 20 9.90 25.23 -8.76
C GLU A 20 9.08 26.53 -8.91
N TYR A 21 7.86 26.57 -8.36
CA TYR A 21 6.91 27.69 -8.39
C TYR A 21 6.74 28.39 -7.03
N GLY A 22 7.47 27.96 -6.00
CA GLY A 22 7.47 28.62 -4.70
C GLY A 22 6.35 28.20 -3.75
N GLU A 23 5.53 27.19 -4.11
CA GLU A 23 4.45 26.70 -3.28
C GLU A 23 4.93 25.65 -2.27
N HIS A 24 4.18 25.60 -1.17
CA HIS A 24 4.43 24.73 -0.03
C HIS A 24 3.86 23.33 -0.30
N TYR A 25 4.68 22.45 -0.90
CA TYR A 25 4.26 21.08 -1.16
C TYR A 25 4.36 20.22 0.10
N GLN A 26 3.23 19.60 0.49
CA GLN A 26 3.19 18.58 1.52
C GLN A 26 3.10 17.21 0.85
N GLU A 27 4.18 16.42 0.96
CA GLU A 27 4.22 15.07 0.42
C GLU A 27 3.08 14.22 1.01
N THR A 28 2.23 13.67 0.14
CA THR A 28 1.17 12.74 0.54
C THR A 28 1.73 11.33 0.71
N ASN A 29 0.98 10.45 1.39
CA ASN A 29 1.36 9.04 1.48
C ASN A 29 1.51 8.37 0.11
N THR A 30 0.73 8.83 -0.88
CA THR A 30 0.82 8.33 -2.26
C THR A 30 2.13 8.75 -2.90
N ASP A 31 2.55 10.00 -2.71
CA ASP A 31 3.81 10.51 -3.27
C ASP A 31 5.02 9.78 -2.67
N TYR A 32 4.98 9.56 -1.36
CA TYR A 32 6.00 8.75 -0.67
C TYR A 32 6.03 7.31 -1.19
N LEU A 33 4.87 6.66 -1.30
CA LEU A 33 4.82 5.31 -1.84
C LEU A 33 5.35 5.26 -3.27
N ASN A 34 5.00 6.21 -4.14
CA ASN A 34 5.50 6.25 -5.51
C ASN A 34 7.02 6.36 -5.57
N LYS A 35 7.64 7.16 -4.68
CA LYS A 35 9.10 7.30 -4.59
C LYS A 35 9.79 6.02 -4.11
N HIS A 36 9.18 5.28 -3.18
CA HIS A 36 9.80 4.14 -2.49
C HIS A 36 9.25 2.76 -2.91
N ALA A 37 8.29 2.71 -3.84
CA ALA A 37 7.54 1.49 -4.19
C ALA A 37 8.44 0.37 -4.73
N VAL A 38 9.46 0.70 -5.51
CA VAL A 38 10.28 -0.31 -6.20
C VAL A 38 11.29 -0.95 -5.24
N GLU A 39 11.92 -0.16 -4.39
CA GLU A 39 13.05 -0.62 -3.56
C GLU A 39 12.63 -1.05 -2.15
N GLU A 40 11.69 -0.33 -1.54
CA GLU A 40 11.36 -0.53 -0.12
C GLU A 40 10.02 -1.25 0.10
N TYR A 41 9.07 -1.08 -0.83
CA TYR A 41 7.72 -1.61 -0.71
C TYR A 41 7.26 -2.35 -1.98
N PRO A 42 8.00 -3.38 -2.43
CA PRO A 42 7.60 -4.13 -3.61
C PRO A 42 6.22 -4.78 -3.39
N PRO A 43 5.35 -4.82 -4.42
CA PRO A 43 4.07 -5.48 -4.31
C PRO A 43 4.27 -6.98 -4.06
N PRO A 44 3.43 -7.61 -3.20
CA PRO A 44 3.53 -9.04 -2.96
C PRO A 44 3.23 -9.83 -4.24
N LEU A 45 3.89 -10.98 -4.38
CA LEU A 45 3.68 -11.93 -5.47
C LEU A 45 3.37 -13.31 -4.90
N GLY A 46 2.68 -14.13 -5.68
CA GLY A 46 2.23 -15.45 -5.28
C GLY A 46 0.93 -15.40 -4.48
N ASP A 47 0.71 -16.44 -3.68
CA ASP A 47 -0.55 -16.64 -2.96
C ASP A 47 -0.67 -15.73 -1.74
N VAL A 48 -1.78 -15.01 -1.67
CA VAL A 48 -2.11 -14.07 -0.60
C VAL A 48 -3.58 -14.19 -0.22
N HIS A 49 -3.91 -13.68 0.97
CA HIS A 49 -5.29 -13.57 1.41
C HIS A 49 -5.86 -12.20 1.05
N LEU A 50 -7.04 -12.21 0.44
CA LEU A 50 -7.86 -11.03 0.24
C LEU A 50 -8.96 -10.98 1.31
N HIS A 51 -8.78 -10.12 2.30
CA HIS A 51 -9.66 -9.99 3.47
C HIS A 51 -10.68 -8.87 3.32
N LEU A 52 -11.95 -9.16 3.61
CA LEU A 52 -12.99 -8.16 3.80
C LEU A 52 -12.94 -7.59 5.21
N ILE A 53 -12.46 -6.36 5.34
CA ILE A 53 -12.31 -5.66 6.63
C ILE A 53 -13.20 -4.42 6.68
N TYR A 54 -13.60 -4.04 7.90
CA TYR A 54 -14.26 -2.77 8.16
C TYR A 54 -13.31 -1.90 8.99
N ALA A 55 -12.97 -0.72 8.47
CA ALA A 55 -12.15 0.27 9.14
C ALA A 55 -12.69 1.66 8.81
N ARG A 56 -13.80 2.05 9.45
CA ARG A 56 -14.65 3.22 9.12
C ARG A 56 -15.39 3.10 7.78
N SER A 57 -14.86 2.35 6.83
CA SER A 57 -15.56 1.87 5.63
C SER A 57 -15.14 0.43 5.29
N VAL A 58 -15.85 -0.19 4.34
CA VAL A 58 -15.60 -1.55 3.89
C VAL A 58 -14.45 -1.57 2.89
N HIS A 59 -13.44 -2.39 3.14
CA HIS A 59 -12.28 -2.54 2.27
C HIS A 59 -11.94 -4.01 2.05
N TRP A 60 -11.46 -4.32 0.84
CA TRP A 60 -10.71 -5.53 0.58
C TRP A 60 -9.23 -5.24 0.77
N ARG A 61 -8.57 -6.02 1.63
CA ARG A 61 -7.15 -5.85 1.96
C ARG A 61 -6.36 -7.10 1.61
N VAL A 62 -5.28 -6.89 0.86
CA VAL A 62 -4.28 -7.94 0.59
C VAL A 62 -3.40 -8.13 1.81
N VAL A 63 -3.24 -9.38 2.26
CA VAL A 63 -2.31 -9.74 3.33
C VAL A 63 -1.61 -11.08 3.05
N GLU A 64 -0.33 -11.17 3.41
CA GLU A 64 0.47 -12.40 3.23
C GLU A 64 0.16 -13.48 4.28
N ARG A 65 -0.28 -13.08 5.48
CA ARG A 65 -0.51 -13.99 6.60
C ARG A 65 -2.00 -14.13 6.87
N GLY A 66 -2.42 -15.38 7.09
CA GLY A 66 -3.76 -15.67 7.59
C GLY A 66 -4.05 -14.95 8.91
N SER A 67 -5.33 -14.62 9.13
CA SER A 67 -5.80 -13.92 10.32
C SER A 67 -7.11 -14.53 10.83
N SER A 68 -7.68 -13.98 11.91
CA SER A 68 -9.02 -14.36 12.38
C SER A 68 -10.10 -14.19 11.30
N VAL A 69 -9.91 -13.27 10.35
CA VAL A 69 -10.81 -13.06 9.21
C VAL A 69 -10.90 -14.31 8.31
N CYS A 70 -9.85 -15.12 8.22
CA CYS A 70 -9.84 -16.34 7.39
C CYS A 70 -10.84 -17.40 7.87
N LYS A 71 -11.24 -17.34 9.15
CA LYS A 71 -12.16 -18.32 9.75
C LYS A 71 -13.63 -17.98 9.48
N VAL A 72 -13.92 -16.80 8.95
CA VAL A 72 -15.30 -16.35 8.70
C VAL A 72 -15.65 -16.57 7.23
N PRO A 73 -16.65 -17.42 6.92
CA PRO A 73 -17.08 -17.68 5.55
C PRO A 73 -17.39 -16.39 4.80
N GLY A 74 -16.91 -16.29 3.55
CA GLY A 74 -17.15 -15.13 2.68
C GLY A 74 -16.34 -13.87 2.98
N ARG A 75 -15.51 -13.85 4.03
CA ARG A 75 -14.67 -12.69 4.38
C ARG A 75 -13.21 -12.83 3.98
N CYS A 76 -12.81 -13.98 3.43
CA CYS A 76 -11.45 -14.25 2.99
C CYS A 76 -11.47 -15.05 1.69
N HIS A 77 -10.71 -14.59 0.71
CA HIS A 77 -10.40 -15.35 -0.50
C HIS A 77 -8.90 -15.59 -0.60
N LEU A 78 -8.49 -16.78 -1.05
CA LEU A 78 -7.13 -17.02 -1.51
C LEU A 78 -7.03 -16.50 -2.95
N VAL A 79 -6.06 -15.63 -3.21
CA VAL A 79 -5.81 -15.08 -4.55
C VAL A 79 -4.33 -15.16 -4.86
N THR A 80 -3.99 -15.39 -6.12
CA THR A 80 -2.60 -15.43 -6.59
C THR A 80 -2.28 -14.12 -7.29
N LEU A 81 -1.30 -13.38 -6.78
CA LEU A 81 -0.81 -12.15 -7.40
C LEU A 81 0.34 -12.46 -8.35
N VAL A 82 0.19 -12.03 -9.59
CA VAL A 82 1.19 -12.17 -10.64
C VAL A 82 1.65 -10.79 -11.11
N ARG A 83 2.88 -10.70 -11.61
CA ARG A 83 3.33 -9.48 -12.29
C ARG A 83 2.43 -9.24 -13.49
N ARG A 84 1.93 -8.02 -13.62
CA ARG A 84 1.30 -7.61 -14.87
C ARG A 84 2.35 -7.68 -15.96
N GLN A 85 2.14 -8.53 -16.97
CA GLN A 85 2.85 -8.36 -18.23
C GLN A 85 2.38 -7.02 -18.80
N THR A 86 3.26 -6.02 -18.75
CA THR A 86 3.09 -4.83 -19.55
C THR A 86 3.40 -5.25 -20.98
N ASP A 87 2.37 -5.35 -21.82
CA ASP A 87 2.55 -5.39 -23.27
C ASP A 87 3.14 -4.05 -23.70
N VAL A 88 4.46 -3.91 -23.56
CA VAL A 88 5.19 -2.87 -24.27
C VAL A 88 5.31 -3.39 -25.69
N GLN A 89 4.28 -3.11 -26.50
CA GLN A 89 4.43 -3.20 -27.95
C GLN A 89 5.58 -2.29 -28.33
N SER A 90 6.61 -2.90 -28.91
CA SER A 90 7.82 -2.23 -29.43
C SER A 90 7.50 -1.58 -30.78
#